data_AF-A0AAE3A7S5-F1
#
_entry.id   AF-A0AAE3A7S5-F1
#
_cell.length_a   1.000
_cell.length_b   1.000
_cell.length_c   1.000
_cell.angle_alpha   90.00
_cell.angle_beta   90.00
_cell.angle_gamma   90.00
#
_symmetry.space_group_name_H-M   'P 1'
#
loop_
_entity.id
_entity.type
_entity.pdbx_description
1 polymer ?
#
loop_
_entity_poly.entity_id
_entity_poly.type
_entity_poly.pdbx_seq_one_letter_code
_entity_poly.pdbx_strand_id
1 'polypeptide(L)'
;MRIKFAHEKRREGLTISDIALLLHSSPKTIQKYLSISENQIPETKEIARERQHQLSIKQKEQKIEEARKMTLAGYPIEQIATLMHHPYKTIQNYLNPDFSITNGHYNVRIPGKLAPYEKEVIELRSKGFTYPKIHEIICKKGYTGSVASLRMFKQKERTRMHEQNETEKPHSEYVQRKSLCQLVYKKLEDIGTITVK
;
A
#
# COMPACT_ATOMS: atom_id res chain seq x y z
N MET A 1 3.16 -10.06 -2.58
CA MET A 1 2.29 -10.98 -3.40
C MET A 1 2.06 -12.33 -2.70
N ARG A 2 0.81 -12.85 -2.67
CA ARG A 2 0.42 -14.05 -1.87
C ARG A 2 1.13 -15.35 -2.27
N ILE A 3 1.40 -15.56 -3.56
CA ILE A 3 2.10 -16.77 -4.06
C ILE A 3 3.56 -16.74 -3.59
N LYS A 4 4.29 -15.64 -3.82
CA LYS A 4 5.67 -15.46 -3.34
C LYS A 4 5.80 -15.66 -1.82
N PHE A 5 4.88 -15.08 -1.05
CA PHE A 5 4.81 -15.24 0.40
C PHE A 5 4.63 -16.71 0.82
N ALA A 6 3.79 -17.48 0.11
CA ALA A 6 3.61 -18.89 0.40
C ALA A 6 4.89 -19.71 0.16
N HIS A 7 5.62 -19.45 -0.93
CA HIS A 7 6.92 -20.08 -1.20
C HIS A 7 7.97 -19.71 -0.16
N GLU A 8 8.08 -18.43 0.19
CA GLU A 8 8.99 -17.93 1.21
C GLU A 8 8.75 -18.59 2.57
N LYS A 9 7.50 -18.59 3.05
CA LYS A 9 7.15 -19.24 4.32
C LYS A 9 7.32 -20.75 4.29
N ARG A 10 7.20 -21.37 3.11
CA ARG A 10 7.52 -22.79 2.95
C ARG A 10 9.02 -23.07 3.07
N ARG A 11 9.88 -22.17 2.57
CA ARG A 11 11.35 -22.23 2.77
C ARG A 11 11.75 -22.00 4.23
N GLU A 12 11.02 -21.15 4.95
CA GLU A 12 11.18 -20.97 6.41
C GLU A 12 10.71 -22.18 7.25
N GLY A 13 10.17 -23.23 6.62
CA GLY A 13 9.78 -24.48 7.28
C GLY A 13 8.33 -24.54 7.78
N LEU A 14 7.50 -23.53 7.49
CA LEU A 14 6.10 -23.53 7.93
C LEU A 14 5.27 -24.61 7.22
N THR A 15 4.29 -25.16 7.93
CA THR A 15 3.34 -26.13 7.35
C THR A 15 2.33 -25.43 6.45
N ILE A 16 1.71 -26.19 5.54
CA ILE A 16 0.64 -25.69 4.65
C ILE A 16 -0.50 -25.09 5.48
N SER A 17 -0.83 -25.68 6.63
CA SER A 17 -1.87 -25.21 7.54
C SER A 17 -1.51 -23.86 8.17
N ASP A 18 -0.25 -23.66 8.55
CA ASP A 18 0.21 -22.39 9.16
C ASP A 18 0.22 -21.28 8.11
N ILE A 19 0.69 -21.58 6.89
CA ILE A 19 0.67 -20.64 5.76
C ILE A 19 -0.77 -20.27 5.39
N ALA A 20 -1.68 -21.25 5.40
CA ALA A 20 -3.10 -21.05 5.15
C ALA A 20 -3.72 -20.10 6.18
N LEU A 21 -3.33 -20.25 7.45
CA LEU A 21 -3.74 -19.37 8.54
C LEU A 21 -3.22 -17.95 8.34
N LEU A 22 -1.92 -17.77 8.06
CA LEU A 22 -1.28 -16.46 7.85
C LEU A 22 -1.85 -15.67 6.67
N LEU A 23 -2.24 -16.37 5.61
CA LEU A 23 -2.83 -15.77 4.42
C LEU A 23 -4.35 -15.62 4.51
N HIS A 24 -5.03 -16.21 5.49
CA HIS A 24 -6.49 -16.35 5.50
C HIS A 24 -7.01 -17.03 4.22
N SER A 25 -6.41 -18.16 3.88
CA SER A 25 -6.76 -18.98 2.72
C SER A 25 -7.00 -20.42 3.12
N SER A 26 -7.62 -21.20 2.24
CA SER A 26 -7.75 -22.63 2.47
C SER A 26 -6.40 -23.35 2.25
N PRO A 27 -6.12 -24.47 2.93
CA PRO A 27 -4.92 -25.27 2.67
C PRO A 27 -4.79 -25.69 1.20
N LYS A 28 -5.92 -25.98 0.54
CA LYS A 28 -5.98 -26.31 -0.89
C LYS A 28 -5.52 -25.14 -1.78
N THR A 29 -5.81 -23.91 -1.37
CA THR A 29 -5.32 -22.70 -2.04
C THR A 29 -3.80 -22.57 -1.91
N ILE A 30 -3.25 -22.89 -0.74
CA ILE A 30 -1.80 -22.86 -0.51
C ILE A 30 -1.08 -23.94 -1.30
N GLN A 31 -1.63 -25.17 -1.35
CA GLN A 31 -1.11 -26.22 -2.22
C GLN A 31 -1.05 -25.75 -3.68
N LYS A 32 -2.14 -25.14 -4.17
CA LYS A 32 -2.19 -24.59 -5.53
C LYS A 32 -1.15 -23.48 -5.75
N TYR A 33 -0.87 -22.65 -4.75
CA TYR A 33 0.21 -21.65 -4.84
C TYR A 33 1.58 -22.30 -4.94
N LEU A 34 1.88 -23.29 -4.08
CA LEU A 34 3.16 -24.00 -4.06
C LEU A 34 3.40 -24.88 -5.30
N SER A 35 2.33 -25.27 -6.01
CA SER A 35 2.42 -25.98 -7.30
C SER A 35 2.86 -25.09 -8.46
N ILE A 36 2.81 -23.76 -8.32
CA ILE A 36 3.30 -22.82 -9.34
C ILE A 36 4.82 -22.74 -9.19
N SER A 37 5.58 -23.01 -10.26
CA SER A 37 7.03 -22.90 -10.20
C SER A 37 7.46 -21.44 -10.01
N GLU A 38 8.59 -21.21 -9.33
CA GLU A 38 9.07 -19.84 -9.04
C GLU A 38 9.24 -18.99 -10.31
N ASN A 39 9.63 -19.62 -11.42
CA ASN A 39 9.78 -18.99 -12.74
C ASN A 39 8.45 -18.62 -13.42
N GLN A 40 7.33 -19.20 -12.98
CA GLN A 40 5.98 -18.91 -13.48
C GLN A 40 5.20 -17.97 -12.57
N ILE A 41 5.76 -17.57 -11.42
CA ILE A 41 5.11 -16.60 -10.55
C ILE A 41 5.10 -15.26 -11.28
N PRO A 42 3.91 -14.66 -11.53
CA PRO A 42 3.84 -13.34 -12.14
C PRO A 42 4.68 -12.35 -11.34
N GLU A 43 5.31 -11.38 -11.98
CA GLU A 43 5.91 -10.30 -11.22
C GLU A 43 4.84 -9.51 -10.47
N THR A 44 5.25 -8.92 -9.35
CA THR A 44 4.41 -7.97 -8.62
C THR A 44 4.04 -6.87 -9.60
N LYS A 45 2.80 -6.85 -10.10
CA LYS A 45 2.38 -5.85 -11.06
C LYS A 45 2.43 -4.50 -10.36
N GLU A 46 3.42 -3.68 -10.71
CA GLU A 46 3.44 -2.28 -10.32
C GLU A 46 2.12 -1.63 -10.72
N ILE A 47 1.53 -0.91 -9.78
CA ILE A 47 0.26 -0.21 -9.99
C ILE A 47 0.47 0.74 -11.19
N ALA A 48 -0.50 0.86 -12.10
CA ALA A 48 -0.33 1.70 -13.30
C ALA A 48 0.15 3.12 -12.97
N ARG A 49 -0.29 3.65 -11.81
CA ARG A 49 0.15 4.94 -11.25
C ARG A 49 1.63 4.97 -10.86
N GLU A 50 2.13 3.90 -10.27
CA GLU A 50 3.53 3.77 -9.86
C GLU A 50 4.45 3.71 -11.09
N ARG A 51 4.07 2.93 -12.11
CA ARG A 51 4.77 2.91 -13.41
C ARG A 51 4.85 4.28 -14.05
N GLN A 52 3.72 4.99 -14.09
CA GLN A 52 3.69 6.36 -14.63
C GLN A 52 4.58 7.31 -13.83
N HIS A 53 4.62 7.16 -12.51
CA HIS A 53 5.47 7.97 -11.65
C HIS A 53 6.95 7.71 -11.91
N GLN A 54 7.37 6.44 -11.94
CA GLN A 54 8.75 6.05 -12.25
C GLN A 54 9.16 6.56 -13.64
N LEU A 55 8.29 6.42 -14.64
CA LEU A 55 8.54 6.95 -15.99
C LEU A 55 8.72 8.47 -15.96
N SER A 56 7.87 9.19 -15.23
CA SER A 56 7.98 10.63 -15.08
C SER A 56 9.25 11.06 -14.36
N ILE A 57 9.71 10.32 -13.35
CA ILE A 57 11.00 10.55 -12.68
C ILE A 57 12.13 10.39 -13.68
N LYS A 58 12.15 9.27 -14.42
CA LYS A 58 13.22 8.96 -15.37
C LYS A 58 13.32 10.00 -16.49
N GLN A 59 12.18 10.42 -17.05
CA GLN A 59 12.14 11.48 -18.05
C GLN A 59 12.66 12.82 -17.49
N LYS A 60 12.35 13.13 -16.23
CA LYS A 60 12.81 14.36 -15.60
C LYS A 60 14.30 14.32 -15.30
N GLU A 61 14.81 13.18 -14.85
CA GLU A 61 16.23 12.92 -14.62
C GLU A 61 17.05 13.10 -15.91
N GLN A 62 16.59 12.52 -17.02
CA GLN A 62 17.22 12.70 -18.34
C GLN A 62 17.32 14.17 -18.74
N LYS A 63 16.25 14.95 -18.55
CA LYS A 63 16.26 16.39 -18.83
C LYS A 63 17.26 17.16 -17.96
N ILE A 64 17.36 16.79 -16.68
CA ILE A 64 18.31 17.43 -15.77
C ILE A 64 19.74 17.12 -16.19
N GLU A 65 20.02 15.86 -16.53
CA GLU A 65 21.34 15.44 -17.00
C GLU A 65 21.73 16.15 -18.29
N GLU A 66 20.79 16.28 -19.24
CA GLU A 66 21.00 16.98 -20.49
C GLU A 66 21.31 18.47 -20.28
N ALA A 67 20.53 19.16 -19.44
CA ALA A 67 20.76 20.56 -19.09
C ALA A 67 22.14 20.77 -18.44
N ARG A 68 22.55 19.85 -17.55
CA ARG A 68 23.86 19.87 -16.90
C ARG A 68 24.99 19.63 -17.89
N LYS A 69 24.83 18.71 -18.85
CA LYS A 69 25.80 18.48 -19.94
C LYS A 69 25.96 19.71 -20.83
N MET A 70 24.88 20.37 -21.21
CA MET A 70 24.96 21.61 -22.00
C MET A 70 25.65 22.74 -21.23
N THR A 71 25.38 22.84 -19.92
CA THR A 71 26.06 23.82 -19.06
C THR A 71 27.57 23.53 -18.96
N LEU A 72 27.96 22.26 -18.81
CA LEU A 72 29.36 21.83 -18.82
C LEU A 72 30.06 22.16 -20.16
N ALA A 73 29.33 22.08 -21.27
CA ALA A 73 29.81 22.44 -22.61
C ALA A 73 29.89 23.96 -22.85
N GLY A 74 29.51 24.80 -21.87
CA GLY A 74 29.66 26.26 -21.93
C GLY A 74 28.48 27.01 -22.54
N TYR A 75 27.34 26.36 -22.78
CA TYR A 75 26.16 27.04 -23.29
C TYR A 75 25.52 27.92 -22.19
N PRO A 76 25.13 29.18 -22.50
CA PRO A 76 24.41 30.02 -21.57
C PRO A 76 22.98 29.51 -21.33
N ILE A 77 22.43 29.77 -20.15
CA ILE A 77 21.12 29.26 -19.70
C ILE A 77 19.98 29.62 -20.68
N GLU A 78 20.04 30.80 -21.31
CA GLU A 78 19.03 31.26 -22.29
C GLU A 78 19.02 30.41 -23.57
N GLN A 79 20.20 30.01 -24.05
CA GLN A 79 20.32 29.12 -25.19
C GLN A 79 19.84 27.72 -24.83
N ILE A 80 20.19 27.21 -23.64
CA ILE A 80 19.70 25.92 -23.13
C ILE A 80 18.17 25.92 -23.01
N ALA A 81 17.58 26.99 -22.48
CA ALA A 81 16.14 27.17 -22.36
C ALA A 81 15.45 27.10 -23.73
N THR A 82 16.05 27.73 -24.75
CA THR A 82 15.56 27.73 -26.12
C THR A 82 15.67 26.34 -26.76
N LEU A 83 16.81 25.67 -26.63
CA LEU A 83 17.08 24.33 -27.19
C LEU A 83 16.21 23.25 -26.54
N MET A 84 16.02 23.31 -25.23
CA MET A 84 15.22 22.34 -24.46
C MET A 84 13.72 22.67 -24.44
N HIS A 85 13.30 23.78 -25.04
CA HIS A 85 11.93 24.29 -25.00
C HIS A 85 11.37 24.38 -23.56
N HIS A 86 12.19 24.94 -22.67
CA HIS A 86 11.85 25.09 -21.26
C HIS A 86 12.01 26.55 -20.80
N PRO A 87 11.17 27.02 -19.87
CA PRO A 87 11.34 28.34 -19.28
C PRO A 87 12.72 28.47 -18.63
N TYR A 88 13.29 29.67 -18.67
CA TYR A 88 14.57 29.99 -18.02
C TYR A 88 14.65 29.47 -16.57
N LYS A 89 13.59 29.72 -15.78
CA LYS A 89 13.50 29.29 -14.39
C LYS A 89 13.55 27.77 -14.21
N THR A 90 13.04 27.01 -15.17
CA THR A 90 13.08 25.54 -15.14
C THR A 90 14.51 25.04 -15.35
N ILE A 91 15.26 25.62 -16.27
CA ILE A 91 16.68 25.29 -16.46
C ILE A 91 17.48 25.67 -15.22
N GLN A 92 17.26 26.86 -14.66
CA GLN A 92 17.88 27.28 -13.40
C GLN A 92 17.61 26.29 -12.26
N ASN A 93 16.39 25.75 -12.16
CA ASN A 93 16.05 24.71 -11.19
C ASN A 93 16.80 23.40 -11.47
N TYR A 94 16.95 22.96 -12.72
CA TYR A 94 17.69 21.74 -13.06
C TYR A 94 19.18 21.80 -12.70
N LEU A 95 19.77 23.01 -12.78
CA LEU A 95 21.16 23.24 -12.42
C LEU A 95 21.37 23.33 -10.90
N ASN A 96 20.32 23.58 -10.12
CA ASN A 96 20.41 23.60 -8.67
C ASN A 96 20.70 22.17 -8.13
N PRO A 97 21.77 21.95 -7.33
CA PRO A 97 22.08 20.65 -6.74
C PRO A 97 20.97 20.15 -5.79
N ASP A 98 20.23 21.04 -5.14
CA ASP A 98 19.18 20.71 -4.17
C ASP A 98 17.82 20.41 -4.84
N PHE A 99 17.76 20.36 -6.17
CA PHE A 99 16.50 20.15 -6.89
C PHE A 99 15.98 18.72 -6.74
N SER A 100 14.80 18.59 -6.13
CA SER A 100 14.12 17.29 -6.05
C SER A 100 13.54 16.85 -7.40
N ILE A 101 13.98 15.69 -7.86
CA ILE A 101 13.43 15.02 -9.05
C ILE A 101 12.01 14.52 -8.76
N THR A 102 11.79 14.02 -7.54
CA THR A 102 10.52 13.44 -7.12
C THR A 102 9.47 14.54 -6.89
N ASN A 103 8.24 14.27 -7.31
CA ASN A 103 7.12 15.16 -7.07
C ASN A 103 6.75 15.09 -5.58
N GLY A 104 6.84 16.21 -4.87
CA GLY A 104 6.48 16.29 -3.45
C GLY A 104 5.02 15.96 -3.14
N HIS A 105 4.14 15.92 -4.14
CA HIS A 105 2.75 15.48 -3.99
C HIS A 105 2.54 13.98 -4.25
N TYR A 106 3.57 13.25 -4.70
CA TYR A 106 3.45 11.81 -4.91
C TYR A 106 3.22 11.10 -3.57
N ASN A 107 2.22 10.22 -3.52
CA ASN A 107 1.73 9.55 -2.31
C ASN A 107 1.28 10.46 -1.14
N VAL A 108 1.30 11.78 -1.31
CA VAL A 108 0.79 12.72 -0.31
C VAL A 108 -0.73 12.78 -0.37
N ARG A 109 -1.34 12.75 0.81
CA ARG A 109 -2.77 12.88 0.98
C ARG A 109 -3.17 14.35 1.09
N ILE A 110 -3.97 14.81 0.14
CA ILE A 110 -4.57 16.14 0.21
C ILE A 110 -5.88 16.02 1.02
N PRO A 111 -6.03 16.77 2.14
CA PRO A 111 -7.24 16.72 2.93
C PRO A 111 -8.43 17.28 2.13
N GLY A 112 -9.56 16.59 2.18
CA GLY A 112 -10.80 17.01 1.53
C GLY A 112 -11.93 17.24 2.52
N LYS A 113 -13.16 17.44 2.02
CA LYS A 113 -14.37 17.65 2.85
C LYS A 113 -14.64 16.54 3.87
N LEU A 114 -14.18 15.33 3.58
CA LEU A 114 -14.34 14.18 4.48
C LEU A 114 -13.30 14.17 5.61
N ALA A 115 -12.19 14.90 5.48
CA ALA A 115 -11.05 14.86 6.40
C ALA A 115 -11.42 14.98 7.89
N PRO A 116 -12.33 15.89 8.29
CA PRO A 116 -12.73 16.01 9.70
C PRO A 116 -13.46 14.78 10.25
N TYR A 117 -14.11 14.00 9.38
CA TYR A 117 -15.01 12.90 9.75
C TYR A 117 -14.40 11.51 9.54
N GLU A 118 -13.14 11.41 9.10
CA GLU A 118 -12.54 10.14 8.66
C GLU A 118 -12.45 9.10 9.78
N LYS A 119 -12.02 9.53 10.97
CA LYS A 119 -11.95 8.67 12.16
C LYS A 119 -13.32 8.11 12.50
N GLU A 120 -14.32 8.98 12.52
CA GLU A 120 -15.71 8.60 12.79
C GLU A 120 -16.24 7.61 11.74
N VAL A 121 -15.93 7.81 10.46
CA VAL A 121 -16.32 6.89 9.39
C VAL A 121 -15.67 5.51 9.57
N ILE A 122 -14.41 5.45 10.00
CA ILE A 122 -13.72 4.18 10.30
C ILE A 122 -14.40 3.48 11.47
N GLU A 123 -14.71 4.20 12.55
CA GLU A 123 -15.37 3.66 13.75
C GLU A 123 -16.80 3.18 13.48
N LEU A 124 -17.62 3.98 12.79
CA LEU A 124 -18.97 3.58 12.43
C LEU A 124 -18.93 2.35 11.50
N ARG A 125 -17.92 2.25 10.63
CA ARG A 125 -17.76 1.07 9.79
C ARG A 125 -17.33 -0.16 10.58
N SER A 126 -16.46 -0.03 11.59
CA SER A 126 -16.08 -1.17 12.45
C SER A 126 -17.24 -1.66 13.31
N LYS A 127 -18.15 -0.76 13.71
CA LYS A 127 -19.42 -1.08 14.39
C LYS A 127 -20.49 -1.72 13.48
N GLY A 128 -20.21 -1.89 12.18
CA GLY A 128 -21.10 -2.59 11.25
C GLY A 128 -22.12 -1.70 10.51
N PHE A 129 -22.06 -0.37 10.65
CA PHE A 129 -22.99 0.52 9.94
C PHE A 129 -22.79 0.50 8.42
N THR A 130 -23.89 0.64 7.69
CA THR A 130 -23.90 0.75 6.22
C THR A 130 -23.52 2.17 5.79
N TYR A 131 -22.93 2.32 4.60
CA TYR A 131 -22.51 3.64 4.10
C TYR A 131 -23.63 4.68 4.01
N PRO A 132 -24.88 4.34 3.62
CA PRO A 132 -25.99 5.30 3.67
C PRO A 132 -26.26 5.80 5.09
N LYS A 133 -26.29 4.90 6.08
CA LYS A 133 -26.53 5.26 7.47
C LYS A 133 -25.39 6.09 8.07
N ILE A 134 -24.15 5.79 7.68
CA ILE A 134 -22.98 6.62 8.04
C ILE A 134 -23.12 8.02 7.43
N HIS A 135 -23.52 8.11 6.17
CA HIS A 135 -23.72 9.38 5.47
C HIS A 135 -24.79 10.25 6.14
N GLU A 136 -25.92 9.67 6.55
CA GLU A 136 -26.96 10.39 7.30
C GLU A 136 -26.41 10.99 8.62
N ILE A 137 -25.61 10.23 9.36
CA ILE A 137 -25.01 10.67 10.64
C ILE A 137 -24.07 11.85 10.42
N ILE A 138 -23.13 11.74 9.47
CA ILE A 138 -22.16 12.81 9.22
C ILE A 138 -22.79 14.02 8.50
N CYS A 139 -23.84 13.81 7.72
CA CYS A 139 -24.56 14.90 7.05
C CYS A 139 -25.24 15.80 8.08
N LYS A 140 -25.83 15.22 9.14
CA LYS A 140 -26.33 15.98 10.30
C LYS A 140 -25.26 16.79 11.01
N LYS A 141 -23.98 16.40 10.90
CA LYS A 141 -22.83 17.13 11.45
C LYS A 141 -22.25 18.20 10.52
N GLY A 142 -22.82 18.38 9.33
CA GLY A 142 -22.39 19.38 8.35
C GLY A 142 -21.56 18.82 7.18
N TYR A 143 -21.49 17.50 7.00
CA TYR A 143 -20.86 16.92 5.83
C TYR A 143 -21.71 17.10 4.56
N THR A 144 -21.16 17.79 3.56
CA THR A 144 -21.84 18.08 2.29
C THR A 144 -21.42 17.15 1.14
N GLY A 145 -20.64 16.09 1.41
CA GLY A 145 -20.16 15.20 0.37
C GLY A 145 -21.11 14.03 0.10
N SER A 146 -20.73 13.13 -0.80
CA SER A 146 -21.57 12.00 -1.21
C SER A 146 -21.23 10.70 -0.46
N VAL A 147 -22.17 9.74 -0.52
CA VAL A 147 -21.93 8.35 -0.07
C VAL A 147 -20.79 7.69 -0.86
N ALA A 148 -20.63 8.06 -2.15
CA ALA A 148 -19.54 7.54 -2.97
C ALA A 148 -18.17 7.96 -2.43
N SER A 149 -18.03 9.18 -1.92
CA SER A 149 -16.79 9.64 -1.28
C SER A 149 -16.40 8.78 -0.07
N LEU A 150 -17.36 8.29 0.71
CA LEU A 150 -17.11 7.36 1.82
C LEU A 150 -16.57 6.01 1.33
N ARG A 151 -17.19 5.45 0.27
CA ARG A 151 -16.73 4.21 -0.36
C ARG A 151 -15.33 4.35 -0.91
N MET A 152 -15.07 5.44 -1.63
CA MET A 152 -13.76 5.75 -2.19
C MET A 152 -12.71 5.93 -1.10
N PHE A 153 -13.03 6.62 -0.01
CA PHE A 153 -12.16 6.74 1.15
C PHE A 153 -11.80 5.37 1.71
N LYS A 154 -12.78 4.50 2.00
CA LYS A 154 -12.49 3.18 2.56
C LYS A 154 -11.70 2.28 1.59
N GLN A 155 -11.93 2.40 0.29
CA GLN A 155 -11.15 1.70 -0.73
C GLN A 155 -9.70 2.17 -0.75
N LYS A 156 -9.45 3.48 -0.73
CA LYS A 156 -8.10 4.05 -0.65
C LYS A 156 -7.38 3.62 0.63
N GLU A 157 -8.06 3.63 1.77
CA GLU A 157 -7.49 3.15 3.04
C GLU A 157 -7.10 1.67 2.99
N ARG A 158 -7.87 0.82 2.29
CA ARG A 158 -7.49 -0.58 2.09
C ARG A 158 -6.23 -0.74 1.24
N THR A 159 -6.11 0.04 0.15
CA THR A 159 -4.92 0.01 -0.70
C THR A 159 -3.69 0.48 0.08
N ARG A 160 -3.81 1.55 0.87
CA ARG A 160 -2.73 2.05 1.74
C ARG A 160 -2.32 1.04 2.80
N MET A 161 -3.29 0.39 3.43
CA MET A 161 -3.01 -0.70 4.36
C MET A 161 -2.28 -1.85 3.66
N HIS A 162 -2.58 -2.18 2.41
CA HIS A 162 -1.82 -3.20 1.68
C HIS A 162 -0.38 -2.74 1.37
N GLU A 163 -0.18 -1.47 1.04
CA GLU A 163 1.15 -0.88 0.81
C GLU A 163 1.99 -0.80 2.11
N GLN A 164 1.35 -0.53 3.26
CA GLN A 164 2.01 -0.43 4.57
C GLN A 164 2.18 -1.78 5.28
N ASN A 165 1.23 -2.72 5.15
CA ASN A 165 1.30 -4.04 5.82
C ASN A 165 2.31 -5.02 5.18
N GLU A 166 3.08 -4.61 4.17
CA GLU A 166 4.32 -5.32 3.82
C GLU A 166 5.44 -5.07 4.85
N THR A 167 5.32 -4.07 5.74
CA THR A 167 6.37 -3.75 6.74
C THR A 167 6.03 -4.03 8.20
N GLU A 168 4.78 -3.96 8.65
CA GLU A 168 4.45 -4.20 10.07
C GLU A 168 3.09 -4.89 10.26
N LYS A 169 3.07 -6.22 10.36
CA LYS A 169 1.95 -6.90 11.02
C LYS A 169 2.27 -7.00 12.52
N PRO A 170 1.41 -6.52 13.43
CA PRO A 170 1.60 -6.77 14.85
C PRO A 170 1.60 -8.28 15.11
N HIS A 171 2.47 -8.72 16.02
CA HIS A 171 2.58 -10.12 16.45
C HIS A 171 1.29 -10.53 17.14
N SER A 172 0.33 -11.04 16.38
CA SER A 172 -0.87 -11.69 16.94
C SER A 172 -0.58 -13.17 17.11
N GLU A 173 -0.57 -13.66 18.34
CA GLU A 173 -0.57 -15.10 18.62
C GLU A 173 -1.88 -15.72 18.13
N TYR A 174 -1.76 -16.77 17.32
CA TYR A 174 -2.90 -17.44 16.72
C TYR A 174 -3.17 -18.77 17.42
N VAL A 175 -4.37 -18.93 17.96
CA VAL A 175 -4.84 -20.19 18.56
C VAL A 175 -5.75 -20.93 17.59
N GLN A 176 -5.55 -22.24 17.45
CA GLN A 176 -6.39 -23.06 16.58
C GLN A 176 -7.83 -23.14 17.12
N ARG A 177 -8.85 -22.95 16.25
CA ARG A 177 -10.27 -23.02 16.63
C ARG A 177 -10.63 -24.30 17.38
N LYS A 178 -10.03 -25.43 17.00
CA LYS A 178 -10.24 -26.72 17.68
C LYS A 178 -9.86 -26.67 19.16
N SER A 179 -8.78 -25.96 19.49
CA SER A 179 -8.28 -25.77 20.85
C SER A 179 -9.22 -24.85 21.63
N LEU A 180 -9.75 -23.81 20.98
CA LEU A 180 -10.76 -22.94 21.58
C LEU A 180 -12.07 -23.68 21.87
N CYS A 181 -12.52 -24.56 20.96
CA CYS A 181 -13.74 -25.36 21.16
C CYS A 181 -13.59 -26.38 22.29
N GLN A 182 -12.37 -26.82 22.62
CA GLN A 182 -12.13 -27.70 23.75
C GLN A 182 -12.39 -27.02 25.10
N LEU A 183 -12.30 -25.68 25.17
CA LEU A 183 -12.59 -24.90 26.40
C LEU A 183 -14.05 -24.98 26.84
N VAL A 184 -14.95 -25.44 25.96
CA VAL A 184 -16.36 -25.70 26.34
C VAL A 184 -16.46 -26.90 27.29
N TYR A 185 -15.49 -27.83 27.24
CA TYR A 185 -15.55 -29.11 27.96
C TYR A 185 -14.32 -29.41 28.81
N LYS A 186 -13.23 -28.64 28.66
CA LYS A 186 -11.94 -28.87 29.34
C LYS A 186 -11.41 -27.55 29.91
N LYS A 187 -10.66 -27.63 31.01
CA LYS A 187 -9.99 -26.47 31.58
C LYS A 187 -8.79 -26.07 30.71
N LEU A 188 -8.35 -24.82 30.87
CA LEU A 188 -7.24 -24.26 30.11
C LEU A 188 -5.94 -25.07 30.31
N GLU A 189 -5.69 -25.53 31.54
CA GLU A 189 -4.51 -26.33 31.89
C GLU A 189 -4.40 -27.64 31.08
N ASP A 190 -5.54 -28.22 30.69
CA ASP A 190 -5.63 -29.53 30.03
C ASP A 190 -5.46 -29.44 28.50
N ILE A 191 -5.31 -28.24 27.94
CA ILE A 191 -5.19 -28.00 26.50
C ILE A 191 -3.75 -27.64 26.16
N GLY A 192 -2.90 -28.65 25.96
CA GLY A 192 -1.47 -28.49 25.67
C GLY A 192 -1.11 -27.77 24.34
N THR A 193 -2.09 -27.20 23.64
CA THR A 193 -1.87 -26.31 22.48
C THR A 193 -2.05 -24.83 22.82
N ILE A 194 -2.57 -24.51 24.02
CA ILE A 194 -2.76 -23.15 24.52
C ILE A 194 -1.82 -22.88 25.71
N THR A 195 -1.60 -23.88 26.57
CA THR A 195 -0.62 -23.81 27.66
C THR A 195 0.77 -24.20 27.17
N VAL A 196 1.71 -23.26 27.24
CA VAL A 196 3.15 -23.54 27.17
C VAL A 196 3.53 -24.20 28.49
N LYS A 197 4.17 -25.37 28.45
CA LYS A 197 4.78 -25.98 29.65
C LYS A 197 6.02 -25.22 30.08
#